data_AF-Q666H5-F1
#
_entry.id   AF-Q666H5-F1
#
_cell.length_a   1.000
_cell.length_b   1.000
_cell.length_c   1.000
_cell.angle_alpha   90.00
_cell.angle_beta   90.00
_cell.angle_gamma   90.00
#
_symmetry.space_group_name_H-M   'P 1'
#
loop_
_entity.id
_entity.type
_entity.pdbx_description
1 polymer ?
#
loop_
_entity_poly.entity_id
_entity_poly.type
_entity_poly.pdbx_seq_one_letter_code
_entity_poly.pdbx_strand_id
1 'polypeptide(L)'
;METPGVSNPIERRFMQAHDDWLTFAGNKKAKLLLWQANEADEPLLKTYFQVQEENACAVIQFDDVFETAEQFTDAIIKHIIHFYHQRREGSAAAGITADWHPPELTSPGSHQVLFTIAKSLIQHHPDVFPGFVWVFRPNIVVSEPRFTEWLLTLTADLCLDPWLAERLRLVLYGELSDGIQSLSQAAPENIQLINGVYHMAGAPGEMVEESTERGPGADFRRLFIALTETIPLNDPSRLARLQKQALNISQKEGWFDQSVVIYLLVGAAQLKWQDFPRALSAYQSAAQEGENAIIADHPAGNKLVANALFGEASVYFSQKEYAMAAQCYESIAPYTEAAADAVLTIETWRMSAYCWWEDNYFTLAWNAGLNALKIGLPLDDDIKTNSSLGVAAYWMHQHYGRWENYDDELRTVLSALYGDEWLDIITPLDQRNITLAAG
;
A
#
# COMPACT_ATOMS: atom_id res chain seq x y z
N MET A 1 8.56 4.84 43.25
CA MET A 1 9.32 3.79 42.52
C MET A 1 8.29 3.02 41.74
N GLU A 2 7.92 3.55 40.58
CA GLU A 2 7.04 2.86 39.64
C GLU A 2 7.81 1.67 39.08
N THR A 3 7.20 0.50 39.11
CA THR A 3 7.69 -0.69 38.41
C THR A 3 7.95 -0.33 36.95
N PRO A 4 9.11 -0.67 36.35
CA PRO A 4 9.31 -0.47 34.92
C PRO A 4 8.18 -1.20 34.22
N GLY A 5 7.33 -0.46 33.51
CA GLY A 5 6.24 -1.05 32.74
C GLY A 5 6.83 -2.11 31.82
N VAL A 6 6.22 -3.30 31.82
CA VAL A 6 6.60 -4.36 30.87
C VAL A 6 6.33 -3.79 29.49
N SER A 7 7.40 -3.38 28.80
CA SER A 7 7.30 -2.75 27.50
C SER A 7 6.86 -3.80 26.48
N ASN A 8 5.75 -3.52 25.78
CA ASN A 8 5.20 -4.42 24.77
C ASN A 8 6.26 -4.71 23.68
N PRO A 9 6.27 -5.91 23.06
CA PRO A 9 7.09 -6.24 21.88
C PRO A 9 7.28 -5.12 20.85
N ILE A 10 6.24 -4.34 20.57
CA ILE A 10 6.28 -3.19 19.64
C ILE A 10 7.07 -2.02 20.21
N GLU A 11 6.83 -1.65 21.46
CA GLU A 11 7.55 -0.56 22.12
C GLU A 11 9.05 -0.86 22.23
N ARG A 12 9.43 -2.11 22.52
CA ARG A 12 10.83 -2.54 22.54
C ARG A 12 11.52 -2.32 21.19
N ARG A 13 10.84 -2.64 20.09
CA ARG A 13 11.34 -2.44 18.72
C ARG A 13 11.36 -0.97 18.34
N PHE A 14 10.37 -0.20 18.77
CA PHE A 14 10.38 1.26 18.62
C PHE A 14 11.59 1.88 19.31
N MET A 15 11.95 1.39 20.51
CA MET A 15 13.19 1.80 21.21
C MET A 15 14.45 1.37 20.47
N GLN A 16 14.48 0.21 19.82
CA GLN A 16 15.60 -0.18 18.95
C GLN A 16 15.76 0.77 17.76
N ALA A 17 14.67 1.13 17.09
CA ALA A 17 14.71 2.14 16.03
C ALA A 17 15.17 3.51 16.57
N HIS A 18 14.74 3.87 17.78
CA HIS A 18 15.23 5.08 18.45
C HIS A 18 16.75 5.03 18.71
N ASP A 19 17.29 3.91 19.17
CA ASP A 19 18.72 3.72 19.41
C ASP A 19 19.56 3.81 18.12
N ASP A 20 19.04 3.27 17.01
CA ASP A 20 19.62 3.41 15.67
C ASP A 20 19.65 4.90 15.24
N TRP A 21 18.54 5.62 15.43
CA TRP A 21 18.50 7.07 15.19
C TRP A 21 19.51 7.83 16.06
N LEU A 22 19.61 7.50 17.35
CA LEU A 22 20.59 8.11 18.26
C LEU A 22 22.03 7.85 17.81
N THR A 23 22.31 6.66 17.28
CA THR A 23 23.61 6.29 16.71
C THR A 23 23.97 7.22 15.55
N PHE A 24 23.04 7.48 14.63
CA PHE A 24 23.24 8.43 13.54
C PHE A 24 23.33 9.88 14.05
N ALA A 25 22.44 10.32 14.92
CA ALA A 25 22.42 11.68 15.47
C ALA A 25 23.69 12.01 16.29
N GLY A 26 24.30 11.00 16.90
CA GLY A 26 25.59 11.07 17.57
C GLY A 26 26.77 11.29 16.62
N ASN A 27 26.69 10.78 15.39
CA ASN A 27 27.69 11.00 14.35
C ASN A 27 27.56 12.40 13.73
N LYS A 28 28.35 13.36 14.24
CA LYS A 28 28.30 14.75 13.77
C LYS A 28 28.82 14.95 12.35
N LYS A 29 29.57 14.00 11.78
CA LYS A 29 30.06 14.06 10.39
C LYS A 29 29.00 13.57 9.40
N ALA A 30 28.24 12.53 9.75
CA ALA A 30 27.16 12.05 8.91
C ALA A 30 26.05 13.12 8.75
N LYS A 31 25.52 13.21 7.52
CA LYS A 31 24.46 14.12 7.11
C LYS A 31 23.29 13.36 6.51
N LEU A 32 23.56 12.27 5.80
CA LEU A 32 22.56 11.37 5.26
C LEU A 32 22.59 10.03 6.01
N LEU A 33 21.43 9.63 6.53
CA LEU A 33 21.17 8.27 6.98
C LEU A 33 20.50 7.50 5.85
N LEU A 34 21.12 6.39 5.47
CA LEU A 34 20.48 5.33 4.69
C LEU A 34 20.06 4.25 5.69
N TRP A 35 18.76 4.14 5.94
CA TRP A 35 18.21 3.22 6.93
C TRP A 35 17.58 2.02 6.23
N GLN A 36 18.41 1.01 5.99
CA GLN A 36 17.98 -0.24 5.38
C GLN A 36 17.06 -1.01 6.33
N ALA A 37 15.86 -1.32 5.89
CA ALA A 37 14.91 -2.21 6.57
C ALA A 37 14.24 -3.11 5.52
N ASN A 38 13.79 -4.30 5.94
CA ASN A 38 12.99 -5.16 5.05
C ASN A 38 11.52 -4.69 5.01
N GLU A 39 10.73 -5.22 4.07
CA GLU A 39 9.30 -4.89 3.91
C GLU A 39 8.49 -5.03 5.21
N ALA A 40 8.76 -6.04 6.04
CA ALA A 40 8.02 -6.25 7.28
C ALA A 40 8.38 -5.22 8.37
N ASP A 41 9.60 -4.70 8.33
CA ASP A 41 10.17 -3.77 9.31
C ASP A 41 9.94 -2.29 8.91
N GLU A 42 9.71 -1.98 7.63
CA GLU A 42 9.44 -0.62 7.15
C GLU A 42 8.26 0.09 7.86
N PRO A 43 7.12 -0.57 8.13
CA PRO A 43 6.01 0.07 8.86
C PRO A 43 6.41 0.63 10.23
N LEU A 44 7.36 -0.01 10.93
CA LEU A 44 7.88 0.49 12.21
C LEU A 44 8.61 1.83 12.02
N LEU A 45 9.47 1.94 11.00
CA LEU A 45 10.18 3.17 10.69
C LEU A 45 9.23 4.28 10.22
N LYS A 46 8.20 3.92 9.45
CA LYS A 46 7.12 4.84 9.08
C LYS A 46 6.43 5.40 10.33
N THR A 47 6.02 4.53 11.26
CA THR A 47 5.43 4.97 12.53
C THR A 47 6.41 5.80 13.35
N TYR A 48 7.69 5.44 13.37
CA TYR A 48 8.73 6.21 14.06
C TYR A 48 8.77 7.66 13.56
N PHE A 49 8.90 7.87 12.25
CA PHE A 49 8.96 9.23 11.70
C PHE A 49 7.63 9.97 11.78
N GLN A 50 6.48 9.29 11.68
CA GLN A 50 5.18 9.92 11.91
C GLN A 50 5.08 10.48 13.35
N VAL A 51 5.47 9.70 14.37
CA VAL A 51 5.49 10.16 15.77
C VAL A 51 6.45 11.33 15.93
N GLN A 52 7.59 11.33 15.25
CA GLN A 52 8.54 12.45 15.30
C GLN A 52 7.98 13.71 14.62
N GLU A 53 7.28 13.60 13.49
CA GLU A 53 6.65 14.72 12.79
C GLU A 53 5.51 15.35 13.60
N GLU A 54 4.72 14.53 14.31
CA GLU A 54 3.63 15.01 15.17
C GLU A 54 4.15 15.71 16.45
N ASN A 55 5.27 15.23 17.01
CA ASN A 55 5.80 15.73 18.28
C ASN A 55 6.96 16.73 18.15
N ALA A 56 7.61 16.82 16.99
CA ALA A 56 8.73 17.73 16.75
C ALA A 56 8.48 18.62 15.53
N CYS A 57 8.64 19.93 15.71
CA CYS A 57 8.48 20.90 14.63
C CYS A 57 9.54 20.79 13.52
N ALA A 58 10.56 19.97 13.70
CA ALA A 58 11.76 19.90 12.87
C ALA A 58 11.81 18.70 11.91
N VAL A 59 10.83 17.80 11.93
CA VAL A 59 10.85 16.58 11.10
C VAL A 59 9.82 16.74 9.99
N ILE A 60 10.25 16.61 8.74
CA ILE A 60 9.39 16.78 7.57
C ILE A 60 9.61 15.58 6.64
N GLN A 61 8.52 14.93 6.25
CA GLN A 61 8.52 13.81 5.32
C GLN A 61 8.09 14.28 3.92
N PHE A 62 8.78 13.78 2.88
CA PHE A 62 8.51 14.12 1.49
C PHE A 62 8.20 12.84 0.70
N ASP A 63 7.01 12.75 0.11
CA ASP A 63 6.51 11.55 -0.58
C ASP A 63 6.08 11.78 -2.04
N ASP A 64 6.38 12.98 -2.58
CA ASP A 64 6.18 13.33 -3.98
C ASP A 64 6.89 12.35 -4.96
N VAL A 65 6.41 12.30 -6.21
CA VAL A 65 7.03 11.49 -7.26
C VAL A 65 8.39 12.06 -7.66
N PHE A 66 9.40 11.19 -7.77
CA PHE A 66 10.68 11.55 -8.37
C PHE A 66 10.67 11.27 -9.88
N GLU A 67 10.36 12.30 -10.67
CA GLU A 67 10.50 12.28 -12.14
C GLU A 67 11.86 12.84 -12.58
N THR A 68 12.20 14.03 -12.08
CA THR A 68 13.47 14.72 -12.30
C THR A 68 13.94 15.40 -11.01
N ALA A 69 15.25 15.62 -10.91
CA ALA A 69 15.88 16.31 -9.78
C ALA A 69 15.29 17.71 -9.53
N GLU A 70 15.06 18.47 -10.60
CA GLU A 70 14.54 19.84 -10.53
C GLU A 70 13.11 19.88 -10.00
N GLN A 71 12.21 19.08 -10.58
CA GLN A 71 10.81 19.01 -10.16
C GLN A 71 10.67 18.51 -8.72
N PHE A 72 11.43 17.48 -8.34
CA PHE A 72 11.39 16.95 -6.99
C PHE A 72 11.89 17.97 -5.96
N THR A 73 12.98 18.69 -6.27
CA THR A 73 13.50 19.76 -5.42
C THR A 73 12.47 20.90 -5.26
N ASP A 74 11.77 21.27 -6.34
CA ASP A 74 10.69 22.26 -6.29
C ASP A 74 9.49 21.79 -5.46
N ALA A 75 9.13 20.52 -5.54
CA ALA A 75 8.07 19.93 -4.73
C ALA A 75 8.43 20.02 -3.23
N ILE A 76 9.66 19.65 -2.86
CA ILE A 76 10.19 19.78 -1.49
C ILE A 76 10.12 21.24 -1.01
N ILE A 77 10.57 22.20 -1.82
CA ILE A 77 10.51 23.63 -1.48
C ILE A 77 9.07 24.08 -1.18
N LYS A 78 8.13 23.73 -2.07
CA LYS A 78 6.70 24.05 -1.90
C LYS A 78 6.16 23.40 -0.63
N HIS A 79 6.54 22.16 -0.35
CA HIS A 79 6.12 21.43 0.84
C HIS A 79 6.61 22.14 2.11
N ILE A 80 7.88 22.53 2.21
CA ILE A 80 8.41 23.25 3.39
C ILE A 80 7.67 24.58 3.62
N ILE A 81 7.41 25.33 2.55
CA ILE A 81 6.65 26.59 2.62
C ILE A 81 5.21 26.33 3.11
N HIS A 82 4.56 25.30 2.55
CA HIS A 82 3.22 24.91 2.93
C HIS A 82 3.15 24.44 4.39
N PHE A 83 4.11 23.62 4.82
CA PHE A 83 4.27 23.12 6.19
C PHE A 83 4.25 24.26 7.21
N TYR A 84 4.98 25.34 6.93
CA TYR A 84 4.98 26.53 7.78
C TYR A 84 3.63 27.28 7.74
N HIS A 85 3.08 27.51 6.55
CA HIS A 85 1.83 28.26 6.39
C HIS A 85 0.64 27.59 7.06
N GLN A 86 0.51 26.26 6.97
CA GLN A 86 -0.56 25.50 7.64
C GLN A 86 -0.55 25.67 9.16
N ARG A 87 0.62 25.90 9.76
CA ARG A 87 0.79 26.01 11.23
C ARG A 87 0.66 27.45 11.74
N ARG A 88 0.47 28.43 10.86
CA ARG A 88 0.48 29.87 11.20
C ARG A 88 -0.62 30.25 12.19
N GLU A 89 -1.85 29.80 11.97
CA GLU A 89 -2.99 30.12 12.84
C GLU A 89 -2.85 29.49 14.23
N GLY A 90 -2.48 28.20 14.29
CA GLY A 90 -2.24 27.50 15.55
C GLY A 90 -1.08 28.11 16.35
N SER A 91 -0.01 28.54 15.65
CA SER A 91 1.14 29.21 16.26
C SER A 91 0.76 30.57 16.85
N ALA A 92 -0.05 31.36 16.12
CA ALA A 92 -0.56 32.64 16.61
C ALA A 92 -1.45 32.46 17.86
N ALA A 93 -2.28 31.43 17.90
CA ALA A 93 -3.10 31.10 19.07
C ALA A 93 -2.26 30.69 20.30
N ALA A 94 -1.08 30.10 20.08
CA ALA A 94 -0.10 29.77 21.12
C ALA A 94 0.83 30.94 21.48
N GLY A 95 0.63 32.13 20.91
CA GLY A 95 1.46 33.32 21.17
C GLY A 95 2.82 33.33 20.46
N ILE A 96 3.02 32.45 19.47
CA ILE A 96 4.23 32.40 18.64
C ILE A 96 4.03 33.32 17.43
N THR A 97 4.95 34.27 17.23
CA THR A 97 4.95 35.14 16.05
C THR A 97 5.19 34.31 14.81
N ALA A 98 4.19 34.19 13.92
CA ALA A 98 4.31 33.40 12.70
C ALA A 98 4.30 34.32 11.45
N ASP A 99 5.39 35.03 11.22
CA ASP A 99 5.54 36.08 10.20
C ASP A 99 6.72 35.87 9.23
N TRP A 100 7.34 34.69 9.24
CA TRP A 100 8.32 34.31 8.23
C TRP A 100 7.74 34.40 6.81
N HIS A 101 8.56 34.92 5.89
CA HIS A 101 8.28 34.97 4.46
C HIS A 101 9.40 34.26 3.71
N PRO A 102 9.09 33.39 2.74
CA PRO A 102 10.11 32.69 1.97
C PRO A 102 10.95 33.68 1.16
N PRO A 103 12.29 33.52 1.12
CA PRO A 103 13.17 34.26 0.23
C PRO A 103 12.72 34.21 -1.25
N GLU A 104 13.02 35.26 -2.02
CA GLU A 104 12.78 35.27 -3.47
C GLU A 104 13.64 34.19 -4.18
N LEU A 105 12.98 33.39 -5.03
CA LEU A 105 13.61 32.26 -5.71
C LEU A 105 14.14 32.70 -7.07
N THR A 106 15.47 32.76 -7.23
CA THR A 106 16.09 33.17 -8.50
C THR A 106 16.39 32.01 -9.45
N SER A 107 16.33 30.76 -8.96
CA SER A 107 16.61 29.54 -9.73
C SER A 107 15.83 28.35 -9.14
N PRO A 108 14.57 28.15 -9.55
CA PRO A 108 13.75 27.01 -9.12
C PRO A 108 14.48 25.68 -9.30
N GLY A 109 14.20 24.72 -8.42
CA GLY A 109 14.67 23.34 -8.50
C GLY A 109 16.15 23.09 -8.19
N SER A 110 16.88 24.09 -7.67
CA SER A 110 18.27 23.92 -7.23
C SER A 110 18.42 23.65 -5.73
N HIS A 111 19.41 22.83 -5.34
CA HIS A 111 19.72 22.56 -3.93
C HIS A 111 20.06 23.85 -3.15
N GLN A 112 20.71 24.82 -3.82
CA GLN A 112 21.06 26.09 -3.20
C GLN A 112 19.82 26.88 -2.74
N VAL A 113 18.76 26.86 -3.55
CA VAL A 113 17.49 27.49 -3.17
C VAL A 113 16.83 26.74 -2.02
N LEU A 114 16.78 25.40 -2.09
CA LEU A 114 16.27 24.55 -1.00
C LEU A 114 16.99 24.85 0.34
N PHE A 115 18.32 24.94 0.32
CA PHE A 115 19.10 25.29 1.52
C PHE A 115 18.91 26.73 1.97
N THR A 116 18.68 27.67 1.06
CA THR A 116 18.38 29.07 1.39
C THR A 116 17.04 29.19 2.13
N ILE A 117 16.02 28.44 1.69
CA ILE A 117 14.74 28.33 2.40
C ILE A 117 14.96 27.78 3.82
N ALA A 118 15.65 26.65 3.94
CA ALA A 118 15.90 26.00 5.24
C ALA A 118 16.63 26.94 6.22
N LYS A 119 17.70 27.61 5.75
CA LYS A 119 18.45 28.59 6.55
C LYS A 119 17.57 29.74 7.01
N SER A 120 16.82 30.32 6.09
CA SER A 120 15.95 31.46 6.38
C SER A 120 14.95 31.10 7.48
N LEU A 121 14.35 29.91 7.41
CA LEU A 121 13.38 29.46 8.40
C LEU A 121 14.02 29.17 9.77
N ILE A 122 15.16 28.49 9.81
CA ILE A 122 15.93 28.25 11.05
C ILE A 122 16.37 29.57 11.70
N GLN A 123 16.86 30.52 10.92
CA GLN A 123 17.33 31.82 11.43
C GLN A 123 16.19 32.70 11.94
N HIS A 124 15.02 32.61 11.31
CA HIS A 124 13.85 33.39 11.70
C HIS A 124 13.20 32.84 12.98
N HIS A 125 13.19 31.51 13.17
CA HIS A 125 12.59 30.84 14.33
C HIS A 125 13.54 29.82 14.98
N PRO A 126 14.68 30.23 15.54
CA PRO A 126 15.69 29.30 16.06
C PRO A 126 15.20 28.47 17.26
N ASP A 127 14.25 28.99 18.04
CA ASP A 127 13.67 28.29 19.20
C ASP A 127 12.63 27.22 18.80
N VAL A 128 12.03 27.36 17.61
CA VAL A 128 11.02 26.41 17.07
C VAL A 128 11.68 25.41 16.13
N PHE A 129 12.60 25.88 15.29
CA PHE A 129 13.36 25.09 14.32
C PHE A 129 14.86 25.22 14.61
N PRO A 130 15.39 24.58 15.68
CA PRO A 130 16.82 24.56 15.95
C PRO A 130 17.62 23.83 14.87
N GLY A 131 16.93 23.02 14.07
CA GLY A 131 17.41 22.30 12.90
C GLY A 131 16.25 21.59 12.21
N PHE A 132 16.55 20.81 11.17
CA PHE A 132 15.61 19.98 10.44
C PHE A 132 16.13 18.55 10.27
N VAL A 133 15.20 17.62 10.22
CA VAL A 133 15.37 16.27 9.70
C VAL A 133 14.43 16.12 8.51
N TRP A 134 15.01 15.97 7.33
CA TRP A 134 14.30 15.75 6.09
C TRP A 134 14.31 14.28 5.74
N VAL A 135 13.13 13.71 5.61
CA VAL A 135 12.94 12.28 5.36
C VAL A 135 12.36 12.13 3.96
N PHE A 136 13.11 11.49 3.07
CA PHE A 136 12.69 11.28 1.68
C PHE A 136 12.07 9.90 1.55
N ARG A 137 10.83 9.84 1.05
CA ARG A 137 10.09 8.60 0.78
C ARG A 137 9.24 8.73 -0.50
N PRO A 138 9.86 9.01 -1.66
CA PRO A 138 9.12 9.20 -2.90
C PRO A 138 8.27 7.96 -3.20
N ASN A 139 6.96 8.14 -3.38
CA ASN A 139 6.07 7.01 -3.63
C ASN A 139 6.32 6.34 -5.00
N ILE A 140 6.93 7.08 -5.95
CA ILE A 140 7.36 6.58 -7.26
C ILE A 140 8.73 7.18 -7.58
N VAL A 141 9.67 6.34 -8.03
CA VAL A 141 10.98 6.75 -8.55
C VAL A 141 11.10 6.32 -10.00
N VAL A 142 10.97 7.27 -10.94
CA VAL A 142 11.02 6.98 -12.38
C VAL A 142 12.41 6.50 -12.83
N SER A 143 13.46 6.98 -12.18
CA SER A 143 14.85 6.60 -12.48
C SER A 143 15.71 6.58 -11.20
N GLU A 144 15.96 5.38 -10.69
CA GLU A 144 16.79 5.16 -9.50
C GLU A 144 18.22 5.72 -9.63
N PRO A 145 18.94 5.58 -10.78
CA PRO A 145 20.26 6.18 -10.93
C PRO A 145 20.25 7.71 -10.78
N ARG A 146 19.23 8.40 -11.32
CA ARG A 146 19.08 9.85 -11.18
C ARG A 146 18.75 10.26 -9.74
N PHE A 147 17.93 9.48 -9.06
CA PHE A 147 17.61 9.72 -7.65
C PHE A 147 18.84 9.53 -6.75
N THR A 148 19.63 8.49 -7.03
CA THR A 148 20.89 8.19 -6.35
C THR A 148 21.90 9.33 -6.53
N GLU A 149 22.06 9.82 -7.76
CA GLU A 149 22.91 10.97 -8.08
C GLU A 149 22.43 12.25 -7.39
N TRP A 150 21.11 12.50 -7.39
CA TRP A 150 20.51 13.64 -6.71
C TRP A 150 20.77 13.61 -5.20
N LEU A 151 20.57 12.49 -4.52
CA LEU A 151 20.86 12.33 -3.09
C LEU A 151 22.33 12.57 -2.75
N LEU A 152 23.24 12.01 -3.57
CA LEU A 152 24.67 12.19 -3.38
C LEU A 152 25.06 13.67 -3.54
N THR A 153 24.55 14.33 -4.58
CA THR A 153 24.84 15.74 -4.87
C THR A 153 24.24 16.64 -3.80
N LEU A 154 22.99 16.41 -3.38
CA LEU A 154 22.35 17.13 -2.28
C LEU A 154 23.17 17.02 -0.99
N THR A 155 23.64 15.82 -0.66
CA THR A 155 24.46 15.59 0.54
C THR A 155 25.82 16.28 0.44
N ALA A 156 26.46 16.23 -0.73
CA ALA A 156 27.73 16.91 -0.98
C ALA A 156 27.59 18.44 -0.87
N ASP A 157 26.56 19.01 -1.51
CA ASP A 157 26.28 20.45 -1.48
C ASP A 157 25.94 20.93 -0.06
N LEU A 158 25.22 20.12 0.73
CA LEU A 158 24.97 20.42 2.15
C LEU A 158 26.29 20.54 2.93
N CYS A 159 27.26 19.66 2.65
CA CYS A 159 28.55 19.68 3.33
C CYS A 159 29.42 20.90 2.98
N LEU A 160 29.11 21.62 1.89
CA LEU A 160 29.79 22.87 1.55
C LEU A 160 29.42 24.03 2.48
N ASP A 161 28.33 23.90 3.23
CA ASP A 161 27.95 24.84 4.28
C ASP A 161 27.95 24.19 5.67
N PRO A 162 29.03 24.36 6.45
CA PRO A 162 29.12 23.82 7.80
C PRO A 162 27.99 24.26 8.75
N TRP A 163 27.50 25.50 8.63
CA TRP A 163 26.47 26.02 9.54
C TRP A 163 25.15 25.27 9.36
N LEU A 164 24.74 25.07 8.10
CA LEU A 164 23.53 24.31 7.77
C LEU A 164 23.76 22.81 7.98
N ALA A 165 24.93 22.28 7.65
CA ALA A 165 25.27 20.88 7.83
C ALA A 165 25.16 20.44 9.31
N GLU A 166 25.41 21.33 10.27
CA GLU A 166 25.18 21.04 11.69
C GLU A 166 23.69 20.93 12.07
N ARG A 167 22.81 21.59 11.30
CA ARG A 167 21.39 21.79 11.62
C ARG A 167 20.44 21.03 10.73
N LEU A 168 20.90 20.49 9.61
CA LEU A 168 20.11 19.68 8.70
C LEU A 168 20.61 18.24 8.70
N ARG A 169 19.67 17.30 8.80
CA ARG A 169 19.88 15.86 8.62
C ARG A 169 18.95 15.36 7.54
N LEU A 170 19.46 14.45 6.72
CA LEU A 170 18.75 13.80 5.63
C LEU A 170 18.57 12.32 6.00
N VAL A 171 17.42 11.76 5.68
CA VAL A 171 17.11 10.35 5.90
C VAL A 171 16.41 9.78 4.67
N LEU A 172 16.81 8.57 4.31
CA LEU A 172 16.07 7.68 3.41
C LEU A 172 15.97 6.33 4.11
N TYR A 173 14.77 5.75 4.17
CA TYR A 173 14.55 4.44 4.81
C TYR A 173 13.70 3.52 3.95
N GLY A 174 13.75 2.23 4.25
CA GLY A 174 12.98 1.17 3.58
C GLY A 174 13.90 0.10 2.99
N GLU A 175 13.38 -0.64 2.02
CA GLU A 175 14.16 -1.64 1.29
C GLU A 175 14.99 -0.96 0.20
N LEU A 176 16.23 -0.57 0.53
CA LEU A 176 17.11 0.19 -0.36
C LEU A 176 17.85 -0.74 -1.31
N SER A 177 17.96 -0.35 -2.58
CA SER A 177 18.77 -1.06 -3.56
C SER A 177 20.27 -1.01 -3.24
N ASP A 178 21.04 -1.95 -3.80
CA ASP A 178 22.50 -1.94 -3.71
C ASP A 178 23.11 -0.61 -4.23
N GLY A 179 22.48 -0.02 -5.27
CA GLY A 179 22.88 1.27 -5.83
C GLY A 179 22.82 2.39 -4.80
N ILE A 180 21.71 2.50 -4.07
CA ILE A 180 21.53 3.49 -3.01
C ILE A 180 22.46 3.20 -1.83
N GLN A 181 22.54 1.93 -1.39
CA GLN A 181 23.42 1.55 -0.27
C GLN A 181 24.89 1.86 -0.54
N SER A 182 25.34 1.75 -1.81
CA SER A 182 26.72 2.04 -2.23
C SER A 182 27.14 3.50 -2.01
N LEU A 183 26.19 4.44 -1.86
CA LEU A 183 26.50 5.83 -1.52
C LEU A 183 27.27 5.95 -0.20
N SER A 184 27.01 5.05 0.76
CA SER A 184 27.77 5.00 2.02
C SER A 184 29.26 4.68 1.81
N GLN A 185 29.62 4.00 0.72
CA GLN A 185 31.01 3.73 0.35
C GLN A 185 31.63 4.89 -0.44
N ALA A 186 30.81 5.61 -1.22
CA ALA A 186 31.25 6.78 -1.99
C ALA A 186 31.57 7.98 -1.10
N ALA A 187 30.83 8.18 0.00
CA ALA A 187 31.04 9.27 0.95
C ALA A 187 30.90 8.82 2.43
N PRO A 188 31.79 7.95 2.93
CA PRO A 188 31.64 7.26 4.23
C PRO A 188 31.71 8.19 5.44
N GLU A 189 32.27 9.39 5.31
CA GLU A 189 32.25 10.37 6.39
C GLU A 189 30.90 11.09 6.52
N ASN A 190 30.17 11.26 5.41
CA ASN A 190 28.96 12.08 5.32
C ASN A 190 27.68 11.24 5.19
N ILE A 191 27.80 9.97 4.83
CA ILE A 191 26.68 9.06 4.59
C ILE A 191 26.86 7.84 5.49
N GLN A 192 25.87 7.56 6.33
CA GLN A 192 25.87 6.42 7.23
C GLN A 192 24.78 5.44 6.79
N LEU A 193 25.16 4.18 6.61
CA LEU A 193 24.23 3.07 6.40
C LEU A 193 23.97 2.38 7.75
N ILE A 194 22.71 2.26 8.14
CA ILE A 194 22.27 1.43 9.26
C ILE A 194 21.37 0.32 8.70
N ASN A 195 21.67 -0.92 9.09
CA ASN A 195 20.82 -2.07 8.80
C ASN A 195 19.89 -2.29 10.00
N GLY A 196 18.68 -1.73 9.92
CA GLY A 196 17.63 -1.93 10.90
C GLY A 196 17.07 -3.34 10.78
N VAL A 197 17.16 -4.11 11.87
CA VAL A 197 16.60 -5.47 11.96
C VAL A 197 15.71 -5.51 13.19
N TYR A 198 14.41 -5.34 12.99
CA TYR A 198 13.44 -5.20 14.09
C TYR A 198 12.57 -6.43 14.27
N HIS A 199 12.59 -7.38 13.33
CA HIS A 199 11.82 -8.63 13.41
C HIS A 199 10.31 -8.39 13.64
N MET A 200 9.73 -7.41 12.94
CA MET A 200 8.32 -7.02 13.07
C MET A 200 7.37 -8.14 12.65
N ALA A 201 7.77 -9.02 11.73
CA ALA A 201 6.98 -10.18 11.34
C ALA A 201 6.63 -11.11 12.52
N GLY A 202 7.46 -11.17 13.57
CA GLY A 202 7.23 -11.98 14.77
C GLY A 202 6.48 -11.25 15.89
N ALA A 203 6.29 -9.93 15.80
CA ALA A 203 5.69 -9.14 16.87
C ALA A 203 4.27 -9.58 17.28
N PRO A 204 3.36 -9.95 16.34
CA PRO A 204 2.04 -10.46 16.72
C PRO A 204 2.09 -11.75 17.57
N GLY A 205 3.04 -12.65 17.27
CA GLY A 205 3.26 -13.88 18.05
C GLY A 205 3.70 -13.58 19.48
N GLU A 206 4.70 -12.72 19.64
CA GLU A 206 5.18 -12.30 20.96
C GLU A 206 4.08 -11.59 21.77
N MET A 207 3.28 -10.73 21.14
CA MET A 207 2.16 -10.05 21.81
C MET A 207 1.13 -11.04 22.34
N VAL A 208 0.87 -12.13 21.59
CA VAL A 208 -0.04 -13.19 22.03
C VAL A 208 0.58 -14.01 23.17
N GLU A 209 1.87 -14.33 23.10
CA GLU A 209 2.58 -15.08 24.15
C GLU A 209 2.63 -14.31 25.48
N GLU A 210 2.81 -12.99 25.41
CA GLU A 210 2.84 -12.11 26.59
C GLU A 210 1.43 -11.69 27.07
N SER A 211 0.38 -11.96 26.28
CA SER A 211 -0.99 -11.62 26.65
C SER A 211 -1.51 -12.50 27.79
N THR A 212 -2.07 -11.86 28.82
CA THR A 212 -2.74 -12.55 29.93
C THR A 212 -4.24 -12.83 29.67
N GLU A 213 -4.74 -12.44 28.49
CA GLU A 213 -6.15 -12.59 28.13
C GLU A 213 -6.57 -14.06 28.03
N ARG A 214 -7.79 -14.33 28.52
CA ARG A 214 -8.41 -15.66 28.54
C ARG A 214 -9.78 -15.65 27.89
N GLY A 215 -10.23 -16.82 27.49
CA GLY A 215 -11.55 -17.04 26.90
C GLY A 215 -11.48 -17.33 25.39
N PRO A 216 -12.63 -17.68 24.78
CA PRO A 216 -12.70 -18.14 23.40
C PRO A 216 -12.06 -17.19 22.39
N GLY A 217 -12.25 -15.88 22.57
CA GLY A 217 -11.68 -14.87 21.67
C GLY A 217 -10.16 -14.77 21.76
N ALA A 218 -9.61 -14.85 22.98
CA ALA A 218 -8.17 -14.86 23.19
C ALA A 218 -7.54 -16.13 22.60
N ASP A 219 -8.15 -17.30 22.84
CA ASP A 219 -7.70 -18.58 22.30
C ASP A 219 -7.77 -18.61 20.76
N PHE A 220 -8.84 -18.08 20.17
CA PHE A 220 -8.98 -17.92 18.72
C PHE A 220 -7.86 -17.03 18.14
N ARG A 221 -7.57 -15.88 18.75
CA ARG A 221 -6.47 -15.00 18.29
C ARG A 221 -5.12 -15.72 18.28
N ARG A 222 -4.79 -16.52 19.30
CA ARG A 222 -3.52 -17.28 19.30
C ARG A 222 -3.47 -18.30 18.17
N LEU A 223 -4.58 -19.00 17.94
CA LEU A 223 -4.67 -19.97 16.85
C LEU A 223 -4.59 -19.29 15.49
N PHE A 224 -5.19 -18.11 15.34
CA PHE A 224 -5.12 -17.33 14.10
C PHE A 224 -3.69 -16.88 13.79
N ILE A 225 -2.95 -16.35 14.77
CA ILE A 225 -1.53 -16.02 14.58
C ILE A 225 -0.71 -17.27 14.27
N ALA A 226 -0.91 -18.37 15.00
CA ALA A 226 -0.20 -19.62 14.72
C ALA A 226 -0.51 -20.19 13.31
N LEU A 227 -1.72 -19.94 12.78
CA LEU A 227 -2.11 -20.31 11.42
C LEU A 227 -1.32 -19.49 10.38
N THR A 228 -1.25 -18.17 10.53
CA THR A 228 -0.54 -17.30 9.57
C THR A 228 0.96 -17.59 9.56
N GLU A 229 1.56 -17.86 10.73
CA GLU A 229 2.96 -18.30 10.86
C GLU A 229 3.24 -19.66 10.21
N THR A 230 2.23 -20.52 10.06
CA THR A 230 2.40 -21.87 9.48
C THR A 230 2.55 -21.83 7.95
N ILE A 231 1.95 -20.83 7.28
CA ILE A 231 1.94 -20.73 5.82
C ILE A 231 3.34 -20.64 5.20
N PRO A 232 4.25 -19.75 5.63
CA PRO A 232 5.59 -19.69 5.06
C PRO A 232 6.42 -20.95 5.32
N LEU A 233 6.07 -21.75 6.34
CA LEU A 233 6.78 -22.98 6.69
C LEU A 233 6.38 -24.19 5.84
N ASN A 234 5.35 -24.07 4.99
CA ASN A 234 4.83 -25.16 4.17
C ASN A 234 4.54 -26.43 4.98
N ASP A 235 3.81 -26.29 6.10
CA ASP A 235 3.43 -27.40 6.99
C ASP A 235 1.90 -27.65 6.98
N PRO A 236 1.39 -28.45 6.01
CA PRO A 236 -0.03 -28.77 5.91
C PRO A 236 -0.59 -29.50 7.14
N SER A 237 0.24 -30.25 7.86
CA SER A 237 -0.20 -31.03 9.01
C SER A 237 -0.49 -30.12 10.21
N ARG A 238 0.39 -29.16 10.46
CA ARG A 238 0.17 -28.12 11.47
C ARG A 238 -1.02 -27.24 11.07
N LEU A 239 -1.13 -26.84 9.80
CA LEU A 239 -2.24 -26.03 9.29
C LEU A 239 -3.58 -26.70 9.58
N ALA A 240 -3.74 -27.98 9.21
CA ALA A 240 -4.99 -28.72 9.42
C ALA A 240 -5.35 -28.88 10.91
N ARG A 241 -4.36 -29.09 11.78
CA ARG A 241 -4.59 -29.18 13.23
C ARG A 241 -5.06 -27.85 13.80
N LEU A 242 -4.41 -26.75 13.45
CA LEU A 242 -4.76 -25.42 13.94
C LEU A 242 -6.11 -24.95 13.38
N GLN A 243 -6.38 -25.21 12.10
CA GLN A 243 -7.67 -24.94 11.46
C GLN A 243 -8.80 -25.61 12.25
N LYS A 244 -8.67 -26.90 12.54
CA LYS A 244 -9.68 -27.65 13.31
C LYS A 244 -9.91 -27.05 14.70
N GLN A 245 -8.84 -26.62 15.38
CA GLN A 245 -8.95 -26.01 16.71
C GLN A 245 -9.67 -24.66 16.64
N ALA A 246 -9.31 -23.81 15.67
CA ALA A 246 -9.90 -22.49 15.49
C ALA A 246 -11.39 -22.59 15.12
N LEU A 247 -11.73 -23.45 14.16
CA LEU A 247 -13.13 -23.70 13.74
C LEU A 247 -13.99 -24.25 14.88
N ASN A 248 -13.45 -25.13 15.72
CA ASN A 248 -14.19 -25.62 16.88
C ASN A 248 -14.51 -24.52 17.89
N ILE A 249 -13.70 -23.46 17.98
CA ILE A 249 -14.02 -22.29 18.79
C ILE A 249 -15.10 -21.44 18.10
N SER A 250 -14.85 -21.01 16.85
CA SER A 250 -15.76 -20.11 16.14
C SER A 250 -17.16 -20.72 15.97
N GLN A 251 -17.27 -22.01 15.67
CA GLN A 251 -18.56 -22.70 15.55
C GLN A 251 -19.31 -22.81 16.87
N LYS A 252 -18.60 -23.02 18.00
CA LYS A 252 -19.23 -23.06 19.33
C LYS A 252 -19.78 -21.70 19.74
N GLU A 253 -19.08 -20.63 19.37
CA GLU A 253 -19.46 -19.26 19.71
C GLU A 253 -20.42 -18.62 18.67
N GLY A 254 -20.69 -19.31 17.54
CA GLY A 254 -21.52 -18.78 16.46
C GLY A 254 -20.87 -17.69 15.62
N TRP A 255 -19.52 -17.64 15.59
CA TRP A 255 -18.74 -16.66 14.83
C TRP A 255 -18.52 -17.13 13.39
N PHE A 256 -19.60 -17.10 12.60
CA PHE A 256 -19.57 -17.54 11.20
C PHE A 256 -18.57 -16.75 10.37
N ASP A 257 -18.47 -15.44 10.60
CA ASP A 257 -17.49 -14.54 9.98
C ASP A 257 -16.05 -15.00 10.23
N GLN A 258 -15.73 -15.40 11.47
CA GLN A 258 -14.41 -15.89 11.83
C GLN A 258 -14.14 -17.26 11.19
N SER A 259 -15.14 -18.15 11.11
CA SER A 259 -15.01 -19.42 10.38
C SER A 259 -14.68 -19.21 8.91
N VAL A 260 -15.34 -18.24 8.24
CA VAL A 260 -15.04 -17.86 6.85
C VAL A 260 -13.58 -17.44 6.72
N VAL A 261 -13.10 -16.55 7.59
CA VAL A 261 -11.70 -16.07 7.56
C VAL A 261 -10.70 -17.22 7.70
N ILE A 262 -10.95 -18.20 8.58
CA ILE A 262 -10.10 -19.39 8.71
C ILE A 262 -10.07 -20.19 7.41
N TYR A 263 -11.22 -20.44 6.80
CA TYR A 263 -11.29 -21.19 5.55
C TYR A 263 -10.65 -20.44 4.37
N LEU A 264 -10.82 -19.11 4.27
CA LEU A 264 -10.14 -18.29 3.26
C LEU A 264 -8.62 -18.39 3.38
N LEU A 265 -8.10 -18.28 4.61
CA LEU A 265 -6.67 -18.39 4.89
C LEU A 265 -6.11 -19.76 4.49
N VAL A 266 -6.82 -20.83 4.86
CA VAL A 266 -6.45 -22.21 4.54
C VAL A 266 -6.53 -22.47 3.03
N GLY A 267 -7.57 -21.99 2.37
CA GLY A 267 -7.76 -22.10 0.92
C GLY A 267 -6.63 -21.41 0.17
N ALA A 268 -6.25 -20.19 0.57
CA ALA A 268 -5.15 -19.46 -0.02
C ALA A 268 -3.80 -20.17 0.18
N ALA A 269 -3.55 -20.71 1.38
CA ALA A 269 -2.34 -21.49 1.66
C ALA A 269 -2.26 -22.75 0.79
N GLN A 270 -3.36 -23.49 0.66
CA GLN A 270 -3.42 -24.71 -0.15
C GLN A 270 -3.29 -24.42 -1.64
N LEU A 271 -3.90 -23.33 -2.13
CA LEU A 271 -3.72 -22.87 -3.51
C LEU A 271 -2.25 -22.52 -3.79
N LYS A 272 -1.59 -21.79 -2.87
CA LYS A 272 -0.15 -21.49 -2.96
C LYS A 272 0.71 -22.76 -3.00
N TRP A 273 0.30 -23.81 -2.28
CA TRP A 273 0.96 -25.12 -2.30
C TRP A 273 0.51 -26.04 -3.43
N GLN A 274 -0.34 -25.55 -4.35
CA GLN A 274 -0.90 -26.29 -5.48
C GLN A 274 -1.72 -27.54 -5.08
N ASP A 275 -2.25 -27.58 -3.85
CA ASP A 275 -3.22 -28.59 -3.42
C ASP A 275 -4.64 -28.10 -3.76
N PHE A 276 -4.93 -28.07 -5.06
CA PHE A 276 -6.20 -27.55 -5.60
C PHE A 276 -7.45 -28.21 -4.99
N PRO A 277 -7.52 -29.55 -4.78
CA PRO A 277 -8.69 -30.17 -4.19
C PRO A 277 -8.97 -29.69 -2.77
N ARG A 278 -7.93 -29.50 -1.95
CA ARG A 278 -8.13 -28.97 -0.60
C ARG A 278 -8.48 -27.48 -0.63
N ALA A 279 -7.82 -26.69 -1.48
CA ALA A 279 -8.13 -25.28 -1.63
C ALA A 279 -9.61 -25.08 -2.00
N LEU A 280 -10.11 -25.85 -2.97
CA LEU A 280 -11.51 -25.85 -3.38
C LEU A 280 -12.44 -26.20 -2.20
N SER A 281 -12.13 -27.29 -1.48
CA SER A 281 -12.92 -27.70 -0.31
C SER A 281 -12.95 -26.63 0.78
N ALA A 282 -11.84 -25.90 1.00
CA ALA A 282 -11.77 -24.82 1.95
C ALA A 282 -12.63 -23.63 1.51
N TYR A 283 -12.53 -23.17 0.27
CA TYR A 283 -13.34 -22.06 -0.25
C TYR A 283 -14.84 -22.39 -0.29
N GLN A 284 -15.23 -23.60 -0.64
CA GLN A 284 -16.62 -24.05 -0.58
C GLN A 284 -17.15 -24.06 0.87
N SER A 285 -16.32 -24.49 1.83
CA SER A 285 -16.67 -24.40 3.25
C SER A 285 -16.79 -22.95 3.72
N ALA A 286 -15.94 -22.05 3.20
CA ALA A 286 -16.05 -20.62 3.46
C ALA A 286 -17.37 -20.05 2.91
N ALA A 287 -17.76 -20.41 1.69
CA ALA A 287 -19.02 -19.95 1.10
C ALA A 287 -20.22 -20.41 1.94
N GLN A 288 -20.21 -21.67 2.40
CA GLN A 288 -21.28 -22.20 3.25
C GLN A 288 -21.38 -21.48 4.60
N GLU A 289 -20.27 -21.16 5.25
CA GLU A 289 -20.29 -20.38 6.50
C GLU A 289 -20.70 -18.91 6.25
N GLY A 290 -20.38 -18.36 5.08
CA GLY A 290 -20.89 -17.05 4.64
C GLY A 290 -22.41 -17.07 4.48
N GLU A 291 -22.98 -18.12 3.90
CA GLU A 291 -24.44 -18.30 3.81
C GLU A 291 -25.09 -18.41 5.20
N ASN A 292 -24.45 -19.14 6.12
CA ASN A 292 -24.90 -19.20 7.52
C ASN A 292 -24.90 -17.80 8.16
N ALA A 293 -23.89 -16.97 7.84
CA ALA A 293 -23.82 -15.58 8.29
C ALA A 293 -24.97 -14.74 7.70
N ILE A 294 -25.35 -14.94 6.44
CA ILE A 294 -26.52 -14.28 5.82
C ILE A 294 -27.81 -14.69 6.55
N ILE A 295 -27.99 -15.99 6.82
CA ILE A 295 -29.16 -16.51 7.56
C ILE A 295 -29.23 -15.92 8.97
N ALA A 296 -28.07 -15.67 9.59
CA ALA A 296 -27.94 -15.02 10.89
C ALA A 296 -28.03 -13.48 10.84
N ASP A 297 -28.39 -12.89 9.69
CA ASP A 297 -28.50 -11.45 9.47
C ASP A 297 -27.20 -10.68 9.75
N HIS A 298 -26.05 -11.32 9.50
CA HIS A 298 -24.75 -10.69 9.66
C HIS A 298 -24.54 -9.64 8.55
N PRO A 299 -24.16 -8.39 8.88
CA PRO A 299 -24.09 -7.29 7.90
C PRO A 299 -23.06 -7.55 6.79
N ALA A 300 -22.03 -8.34 7.06
CA ALA A 300 -21.02 -8.73 6.07
C ALA A 300 -21.32 -10.05 5.34
N GLY A 301 -22.44 -10.73 5.60
CA GLY A 301 -22.71 -12.10 5.11
C GLY A 301 -22.53 -12.24 3.60
N ASN A 302 -23.15 -11.35 2.82
CA ASN A 302 -23.02 -11.35 1.36
C ASN A 302 -21.57 -11.14 0.90
N LYS A 303 -20.82 -10.22 1.53
CA LYS A 303 -19.41 -9.99 1.21
C LYS A 303 -18.54 -11.21 1.56
N LEU A 304 -18.86 -11.92 2.63
CA LEU A 304 -18.15 -13.13 3.04
C LEU A 304 -18.31 -14.25 2.01
N VAL A 305 -19.55 -14.49 1.54
CA VAL A 305 -19.81 -15.45 0.45
C VAL A 305 -19.08 -15.05 -0.83
N ALA A 306 -19.18 -13.78 -1.22
CA ALA A 306 -18.50 -13.28 -2.42
C ALA A 306 -16.98 -13.54 -2.37
N ASN A 307 -16.31 -13.20 -1.25
CA ASN A 307 -14.87 -13.44 -1.09
C ASN A 307 -14.50 -14.93 -1.15
N ALA A 308 -15.34 -15.81 -0.60
CA ALA A 308 -15.13 -17.26 -0.69
C ALA A 308 -15.21 -17.76 -2.13
N LEU A 309 -16.22 -17.31 -2.89
CA LEU A 309 -16.40 -17.66 -4.29
C LEU A 309 -15.30 -17.07 -5.19
N PHE A 310 -14.78 -15.88 -4.89
CA PHE A 310 -13.58 -15.36 -5.56
C PHE A 310 -12.38 -16.29 -5.37
N GLY A 311 -12.21 -16.84 -4.16
CA GLY A 311 -11.21 -17.84 -3.87
C GLY A 311 -11.40 -19.13 -4.68
N GLU A 312 -12.64 -19.65 -4.72
CA GLU A 312 -12.99 -20.83 -5.54
C GLU A 312 -12.73 -20.60 -7.04
N ALA A 313 -13.16 -19.46 -7.59
CA ALA A 313 -12.90 -19.07 -8.98
C ALA A 313 -11.40 -18.99 -9.26
N SER A 314 -10.59 -18.51 -8.31
CA SER A 314 -9.13 -18.46 -8.42
C SER A 314 -8.48 -19.85 -8.50
N VAL A 315 -9.08 -20.87 -7.88
CA VAL A 315 -8.62 -22.27 -8.00
C VAL A 315 -8.86 -22.78 -9.43
N TYR A 316 -10.06 -22.61 -9.98
CA TYR A 316 -10.36 -23.00 -11.37
C TYR A 316 -9.50 -22.23 -12.37
N PHE A 317 -9.34 -20.93 -12.16
CA PHE A 317 -8.48 -20.07 -12.98
C PHE A 317 -7.03 -20.55 -12.98
N SER A 318 -6.48 -20.90 -11.82
CA SER A 318 -5.09 -21.40 -11.69
C SER A 318 -4.88 -22.74 -12.40
N GLN A 319 -5.94 -23.55 -12.52
CA GLN A 319 -5.93 -24.81 -13.28
C GLN A 319 -6.25 -24.62 -14.77
N LYS A 320 -6.48 -23.38 -15.22
CA LYS A 320 -6.92 -23.03 -16.58
C LYS A 320 -8.27 -23.65 -16.97
N GLU A 321 -9.10 -23.96 -15.98
CA GLU A 321 -10.48 -24.41 -16.18
C GLU A 321 -11.37 -23.18 -16.35
N TYR A 322 -11.17 -22.45 -17.45
CA TYR A 322 -11.73 -21.11 -17.61
C TYR A 322 -13.25 -21.09 -17.67
N ALA A 323 -13.92 -22.07 -18.28
CA ALA A 323 -15.38 -22.17 -18.20
C ALA A 323 -15.90 -22.29 -16.76
N MET A 324 -15.25 -23.10 -15.93
CA MET A 324 -15.63 -23.28 -14.53
C MET A 324 -15.36 -21.99 -13.73
N ALA A 325 -14.22 -21.34 -13.97
CA ALA A 325 -13.90 -20.05 -13.36
C ALA A 325 -14.94 -18.99 -13.74
N ALA A 326 -15.32 -18.88 -15.02
CA ALA A 326 -16.29 -17.92 -15.50
C ALA A 326 -17.66 -18.11 -14.84
N GLN A 327 -18.17 -19.34 -14.81
CA GLN A 327 -19.42 -19.67 -14.12
C GLN A 327 -19.36 -19.34 -12.63
N CYS A 328 -18.23 -19.62 -11.99
CA CYS A 328 -18.03 -19.27 -10.58
C CYS A 328 -18.07 -17.76 -10.38
N TYR A 329 -17.34 -16.97 -11.18
CA TYR A 329 -17.40 -15.50 -11.13
C TYR A 329 -18.84 -14.98 -11.33
N GLU A 330 -19.57 -15.46 -12.34
CA GLU A 330 -20.96 -15.03 -12.55
C GLU A 330 -21.87 -15.31 -11.33
N SER A 331 -21.62 -16.42 -10.61
CA SER A 331 -22.36 -16.73 -9.39
C SER A 331 -22.11 -15.78 -8.22
N ILE A 332 -21.06 -14.94 -8.28
CA ILE A 332 -20.71 -13.94 -7.26
C ILE A 332 -21.60 -12.70 -7.35
N ALA A 333 -22.03 -12.31 -8.56
CA ALA A 333 -22.70 -11.04 -8.81
C ALA A 333 -23.93 -10.78 -7.90
N PRO A 334 -24.83 -11.75 -7.66
CA PRO A 334 -25.96 -11.55 -6.76
C PRO A 334 -25.55 -11.17 -5.33
N TYR A 335 -24.42 -11.70 -4.84
CA TYR A 335 -23.91 -11.39 -3.50
C TYR A 335 -23.28 -10.01 -3.42
N THR A 336 -22.47 -9.63 -4.42
CA THR A 336 -21.85 -8.29 -4.44
C THR A 336 -22.89 -7.19 -4.67
N GLU A 337 -23.92 -7.45 -5.48
CA GLU A 337 -25.07 -6.56 -5.64
C GLU A 337 -25.87 -6.42 -4.34
N ALA A 338 -26.18 -7.53 -3.65
CA ALA A 338 -26.86 -7.50 -2.36
C ALA A 338 -26.04 -6.79 -1.27
N ALA A 339 -24.70 -6.79 -1.40
CA ALA A 339 -23.80 -6.03 -0.54
C ALA A 339 -23.59 -4.56 -0.96
N ALA A 340 -24.25 -4.12 -2.04
CA ALA A 340 -24.05 -2.82 -2.68
C ALA A 340 -22.56 -2.51 -3.00
N ASP A 341 -21.80 -3.54 -3.38
CA ASP A 341 -20.37 -3.44 -3.66
C ASP A 341 -20.13 -3.41 -5.18
N ALA A 342 -20.25 -2.22 -5.77
CA ALA A 342 -20.11 -2.04 -7.21
C ALA A 342 -18.70 -2.39 -7.71
N VAL A 343 -17.65 -2.15 -6.92
CA VAL A 343 -16.27 -2.45 -7.28
C VAL A 343 -16.09 -3.96 -7.46
N LEU A 344 -16.53 -4.77 -6.50
CA LEU A 344 -16.47 -6.23 -6.62
C LEU A 344 -17.41 -6.76 -7.70
N THR A 345 -18.56 -6.11 -7.92
CA THR A 345 -19.49 -6.49 -8.99
C THR A 345 -18.88 -6.29 -10.38
N ILE A 346 -18.16 -5.18 -10.60
CA ILE A 346 -17.42 -4.94 -11.85
C ILE A 346 -16.33 -5.99 -12.02
N GLU A 347 -15.57 -6.27 -10.96
CA GLU A 347 -14.46 -7.21 -11.00
C GLU A 347 -14.90 -8.63 -11.36
N THR A 348 -16.03 -9.08 -10.80
CA THR A 348 -16.53 -10.42 -11.12
C THR A 348 -16.96 -10.55 -12.58
N TRP A 349 -17.68 -9.56 -13.11
CA TRP A 349 -18.08 -9.55 -14.52
C TRP A 349 -16.87 -9.44 -15.46
N ARG A 350 -15.88 -8.62 -15.10
CA ARG A 350 -14.62 -8.49 -15.86
C ARG A 350 -13.87 -9.82 -15.92
N MET A 351 -13.75 -10.52 -14.79
CA MET A 351 -13.07 -11.81 -14.73
C MET A 351 -13.84 -12.91 -15.44
N SER A 352 -15.18 -12.92 -15.37
CA SER A 352 -16.00 -13.82 -16.20
C SER A 352 -15.76 -13.58 -17.70
N ALA A 353 -15.75 -12.32 -18.15
CA ALA A 353 -15.52 -11.97 -19.54
C ALA A 353 -14.18 -12.51 -20.07
N TYR A 354 -13.11 -12.30 -19.29
CA TYR A 354 -11.79 -12.82 -19.59
C TYR A 354 -11.79 -14.35 -19.68
N CYS A 355 -12.37 -15.03 -18.70
CA CYS A 355 -12.38 -16.50 -18.68
C CYS A 355 -13.18 -17.09 -19.86
N TRP A 356 -14.35 -16.52 -20.18
CA TRP A 356 -15.11 -16.94 -21.37
C TRP A 356 -14.36 -16.74 -22.67
N TRP A 357 -13.56 -15.67 -22.76
CA TRP A 357 -12.73 -15.40 -23.93
C TRP A 357 -11.64 -16.46 -24.08
N GLU A 358 -10.91 -16.77 -23.00
CA GLU A 358 -9.86 -17.79 -23.01
C GLU A 358 -10.39 -19.18 -23.38
N ASP A 359 -11.66 -19.46 -23.05
CA ASP A 359 -12.34 -20.71 -23.42
C ASP A 359 -13.08 -20.64 -24.78
N ASN A 360 -12.89 -19.55 -25.55
CA ASN A 360 -13.45 -19.31 -26.88
C ASN A 360 -14.99 -19.17 -26.94
N TYR A 361 -15.64 -18.85 -25.83
CA TYR A 361 -17.07 -18.52 -25.77
C TYR A 361 -17.30 -17.01 -25.95
N PHE A 362 -16.96 -16.48 -27.12
CA PHE A 362 -16.92 -15.02 -27.38
C PHE A 362 -18.25 -14.29 -27.14
N THR A 363 -19.40 -14.93 -27.33
CA THR A 363 -20.69 -14.29 -27.01
C THR A 363 -20.92 -14.17 -25.50
N LEU A 364 -20.50 -15.17 -24.71
CA LEU A 364 -20.59 -15.11 -23.26
C LEU A 364 -19.61 -14.07 -22.71
N ALA A 365 -18.39 -14.04 -23.25
CA ALA A 365 -17.38 -13.04 -22.92
C ALA A 365 -17.87 -11.60 -23.18
N TRP A 366 -18.52 -11.37 -24.34
CA TRP A 366 -19.14 -10.09 -24.66
C TRP A 366 -20.19 -9.68 -23.62
N ASN A 367 -21.13 -10.59 -23.31
CA ASN A 367 -22.21 -10.31 -22.37
C ASN A 367 -21.68 -9.98 -20.97
N ALA A 368 -20.72 -10.76 -20.48
CA ALA A 368 -20.09 -10.53 -19.18
C ALA A 368 -19.33 -9.19 -19.15
N GLY A 369 -18.55 -8.89 -20.19
CA GLY A 369 -17.81 -7.64 -20.26
C GLY A 369 -18.73 -6.42 -20.35
N LEU A 370 -19.82 -6.53 -21.09
CA LEU A 370 -20.84 -5.49 -21.17
C LEU A 370 -21.58 -5.28 -19.83
N ASN A 371 -21.82 -6.36 -19.07
CA ASN A 371 -22.35 -6.25 -17.71
C ASN A 371 -21.39 -5.45 -16.81
N ALA A 372 -20.08 -5.72 -16.86
CA ALA A 372 -19.08 -4.96 -16.11
C ALA A 372 -19.17 -3.45 -16.41
N LEU A 373 -19.27 -3.08 -17.70
CA LEU A 373 -19.40 -1.68 -18.11
C LEU A 373 -20.70 -1.04 -17.64
N LYS A 374 -21.82 -1.77 -17.71
CA LYS A 374 -23.15 -1.27 -17.29
C LYS A 374 -23.22 -0.96 -15.79
N ILE A 375 -22.52 -1.73 -14.95
CA ILE A 375 -22.41 -1.43 -13.51
C ILE A 375 -21.71 -0.09 -13.26
N GLY A 376 -20.80 0.33 -14.15
CA GLY A 376 -20.09 1.61 -14.05
C GLY A 376 -20.90 2.86 -14.37
N LEU A 377 -22.02 2.73 -15.10
CA LEU A 377 -22.82 3.88 -15.58
C LEU A 377 -23.36 4.78 -14.46
N PRO A 378 -23.94 4.26 -13.36
CA PRO A 378 -24.44 5.10 -12.27
C PRO A 378 -23.37 5.58 -11.28
N LEU A 379 -22.11 5.17 -11.43
CA LEU A 379 -21.06 5.46 -10.45
C LEU A 379 -20.51 6.88 -10.61
N ASP A 380 -20.02 7.45 -9.52
CA ASP A 380 -19.21 8.66 -9.57
C ASP A 380 -17.80 8.36 -10.13
N ASP A 381 -17.08 9.42 -10.51
CA ASP A 381 -15.79 9.28 -11.19
C ASP A 381 -14.69 8.73 -10.27
N ASP A 382 -14.75 8.98 -8.97
CA ASP A 382 -13.76 8.46 -8.01
C ASP A 382 -13.86 6.93 -7.90
N ILE A 383 -15.08 6.39 -7.78
CA ILE A 383 -15.29 4.93 -7.75
C ILE A 383 -14.89 4.30 -9.09
N LYS A 384 -15.19 4.94 -10.23
CA LYS A 384 -14.77 4.44 -11.55
C LYS A 384 -13.25 4.31 -11.62
N THR A 385 -12.51 5.35 -11.23
CA THR A 385 -11.04 5.39 -11.26
C THR A 385 -10.41 4.37 -10.32
N ASN A 386 -11.00 4.15 -9.15
CA ASN A 386 -10.48 3.22 -8.14
C ASN A 386 -11.00 1.77 -8.31
N SER A 387 -11.62 1.44 -9.44
CA SER A 387 -12.13 0.10 -9.76
C SER A 387 -11.43 -0.52 -10.97
N SER A 388 -11.75 -1.79 -11.28
CA SER A 388 -11.28 -2.44 -12.50
C SER A 388 -12.07 -2.09 -13.76
N LEU A 389 -12.94 -1.07 -13.71
CA LEU A 389 -13.78 -0.64 -14.83
C LEU A 389 -12.96 -0.15 -16.03
N GLY A 390 -11.89 0.61 -15.79
CA GLY A 390 -10.99 1.07 -16.86
C GLY A 390 -10.31 -0.10 -17.58
N VAL A 391 -9.90 -1.13 -16.82
CA VAL A 391 -9.33 -2.37 -17.34
C VAL A 391 -10.36 -3.13 -18.18
N ALA A 392 -11.60 -3.25 -17.69
CA ALA A 392 -12.69 -3.89 -18.42
C ALA A 392 -13.01 -3.15 -19.73
N ALA A 393 -13.08 -1.83 -19.69
CA ALA A 393 -13.35 -0.98 -20.86
C ALA A 393 -12.27 -1.12 -21.94
N TYR A 394 -11.01 -1.03 -21.55
CA TYR A 394 -9.89 -1.19 -22.46
C TYR A 394 -9.85 -2.59 -23.08
N TRP A 395 -10.04 -3.63 -22.26
CA TRP A 395 -10.10 -5.01 -22.73
C TRP A 395 -11.24 -5.22 -23.73
N MET A 396 -12.45 -4.74 -23.43
CA MET A 396 -13.60 -4.83 -24.35
C MET A 396 -13.32 -4.12 -25.68
N HIS A 397 -12.70 -2.93 -25.65
CA HIS A 397 -12.31 -2.21 -26.86
C HIS A 397 -11.29 -2.99 -27.72
N GLN A 398 -10.26 -3.56 -27.10
CA GLN A 398 -9.24 -4.35 -27.82
C GLN A 398 -9.82 -5.58 -28.51
N HIS A 399 -10.75 -6.26 -27.83
CA HIS A 399 -11.28 -7.55 -28.29
C HIS A 399 -12.51 -7.43 -29.21
N TYR A 400 -13.37 -6.43 -29.01
CA TYR A 400 -14.64 -6.30 -29.74
C TYR A 400 -14.77 -4.99 -30.54
N GLY A 401 -13.97 -3.96 -30.27
CA GLY A 401 -14.09 -2.64 -30.92
C GLY A 401 -13.73 -2.60 -32.42
N ARG A 402 -13.40 -3.76 -33.02
CA ARG A 402 -13.17 -3.90 -34.47
C ARG A 402 -14.22 -4.78 -35.15
N TRP A 403 -15.17 -5.32 -34.39
CA TRP A 403 -16.19 -6.21 -34.91
C TRP A 403 -17.47 -5.40 -35.12
N GLU A 404 -17.88 -5.23 -36.39
CA GLU A 404 -19.00 -4.37 -36.79
C GLU A 404 -20.29 -4.65 -36.00
N ASN A 405 -20.54 -5.91 -35.63
CA ASN A 405 -21.73 -6.31 -34.86
C ASN A 405 -21.74 -5.84 -33.39
N TYR A 406 -20.61 -5.37 -32.86
CA TYR A 406 -20.42 -5.02 -31.45
C TYR A 406 -19.95 -3.57 -31.23
N ASP A 407 -19.35 -2.96 -32.26
CA ASP A 407 -18.70 -1.65 -32.16
C ASP A 407 -19.67 -0.52 -31.74
N ASP A 408 -20.86 -0.47 -32.33
CA ASP A 408 -21.84 0.60 -32.05
C ASP A 408 -22.33 0.60 -30.58
N GLU A 409 -22.67 -0.57 -30.04
CA GLU A 409 -23.11 -0.69 -28.64
C GLU A 409 -21.95 -0.39 -27.68
N LEU A 410 -20.75 -0.90 -27.99
CA LEU A 410 -19.58 -0.67 -27.15
C LEU A 410 -19.21 0.81 -27.09
N ARG A 411 -19.14 1.49 -28.25
CA ARG A 411 -18.87 2.94 -28.31
C ARG A 411 -19.90 3.74 -27.54
N THR A 412 -21.17 3.39 -27.67
CA THR A 412 -22.26 4.08 -26.94
C THR A 412 -22.05 4.00 -25.43
N VAL A 413 -21.71 2.82 -24.91
CA VAL A 413 -21.47 2.63 -23.47
C VAL A 413 -20.20 3.34 -23.02
N LEU A 414 -19.10 3.25 -23.79
CA LEU A 414 -17.83 3.90 -23.45
C LEU A 414 -17.93 5.43 -23.44
N SER A 415 -18.61 6.01 -24.43
CA SER A 415 -18.90 7.45 -24.45
C SER A 415 -19.78 7.87 -23.28
N ALA A 416 -20.74 7.04 -22.84
CA ALA A 416 -21.55 7.33 -21.66
C ALA A 416 -20.74 7.27 -20.35
N LEU A 417 -19.73 6.39 -20.28
CA LEU A 417 -18.89 6.22 -19.09
C LEU A 417 -17.83 7.32 -18.93
N TYR A 418 -17.19 7.71 -20.04
CA TYR A 418 -15.96 8.52 -20.02
C TYR A 418 -16.00 9.75 -20.94
N GLY A 419 -17.11 10.01 -21.64
CA GLY A 419 -17.22 11.08 -22.62
C GLY A 419 -16.58 10.75 -23.97
N ASP A 420 -16.49 11.75 -24.86
CA ASP A 420 -15.99 11.55 -26.24
C ASP A 420 -14.49 11.20 -26.29
N GLU A 421 -13.73 11.56 -25.26
CA GLU A 421 -12.29 11.27 -25.10
C GLU A 421 -12.04 9.92 -24.42
N TRP A 422 -13.03 9.02 -24.39
CA TRP A 422 -12.96 7.74 -23.69
C TRP A 422 -11.73 6.91 -24.05
N LEU A 423 -11.28 6.94 -25.31
CA LEU A 423 -10.15 6.13 -25.77
C LEU A 423 -8.83 6.54 -25.10
N ASP A 424 -8.62 7.84 -24.90
CA ASP A 424 -7.42 8.36 -24.24
C ASP A 424 -7.42 8.05 -22.73
N ILE A 425 -8.61 8.05 -22.13
CA ILE A 425 -8.82 7.74 -20.71
C ILE A 425 -8.51 6.27 -20.42
N ILE A 426 -9.06 5.35 -21.22
CA ILE A 426 -8.94 3.91 -20.94
C ILE A 426 -7.62 3.30 -21.42
N THR A 427 -6.88 3.97 -22.30
CA THR A 427 -5.61 3.43 -22.81
C THR A 427 -4.51 3.51 -21.73
N PRO A 428 -3.83 2.40 -21.39
CA PRO A 428 -2.70 2.39 -20.45
C PRO A 428 -1.56 3.33 -20.87
N LEU A 429 -0.90 3.98 -19.89
CA LEU A 429 0.13 5.02 -20.13
C LEU A 429 1.34 4.51 -20.94
N ASP A 430 1.74 3.26 -20.76
CA ASP A 430 2.81 2.60 -21.50
C ASP A 430 2.48 2.44 -23.00
N GLN A 431 1.20 2.28 -23.34
CA GLN A 431 0.73 2.14 -24.71
C GLN A 431 0.42 3.47 -25.41
N ARG A 432 0.11 4.55 -24.68
CA ARG A 432 -0.11 5.89 -25.27
C ARG A 432 1.12 6.40 -26.03
N ASN A 433 2.31 6.06 -25.56
CA ASN A 433 3.59 6.46 -26.18
C ASN A 433 3.85 5.73 -27.52
N ILE A 434 3.24 4.56 -27.75
CA ILE A 434 3.37 3.82 -29.01
C ILE A 434 2.48 4.45 -30.08
N THR A 435 1.28 4.91 -29.71
CA THR A 435 0.31 5.51 -30.63
C THR A 435 0.77 6.87 -31.14
N LEU A 436 1.43 7.68 -30.29
CA LEU A 436 2.02 8.98 -30.70
C LEU A 436 3.24 8.83 -31.63
N ALA A 437 3.89 7.66 -31.65
CA ALA A 437 5.01 7.37 -32.55
C ALA A 437 4.57 6.83 -33.92
N ALA A 438 3.28 6.51 -34.09
CA ALA A 438 2.70 5.96 -35.32
C ALA A 438 1.71 6.91 -36.01
N GLY A 439 1.61 8.16 -35.54
CA GLY A 439 0.79 9.25 -36.13
C GLY A 439 1.57 10.14 -37.09
#